data_AF-A0A962D6U8-F1
#
_entry.id   AF-A0A962D6U8-F1
#
_cell.length_a   1.000
_cell.length_b   1.000
_cell.length_c   1.000
_cell.angle_alpha   90.00
_cell.angle_beta   90.00
_cell.angle_gamma   90.00
#
_symmetry.space_group_name_H-M   'P 1'
#
loop_
_entity.id
_entity.type
_entity.pdbx_description
1 polymer ?
#
loop_
_entity_poly.entity_id
_entity_poly.type
_entity_poly.pdbx_seq_one_letter_code
_entity_poly.pdbx_strand_id
1 'polypeptide(L)'
;VTLTPPGGAPLEFGFAADGWLRELRSQIEGRTITTRLEDYRAVAGLQLPFRLVVDEGDPRLLSEVQWAEVSVLDDDKLAAQDLAAPTASIDFRFTDGQPVDLPFELINNHIYVQVEVNGQPLRLLFDTGGVNLLTPKAAERLGLSSSGQLAARGVGEKAQDVGFAQAEQLRIGTFELDQPLFYVIDLGPMMG
;
A
#
# COMPACT_ATOMS: atom_id res chain seq x y z
N VAL A 1 -13.02 21.07 18.47
CA VAL A 1 -12.97 22.25 17.58
C VAL A 1 -13.15 21.76 16.15
N THR A 2 -13.93 22.42 15.31
CA THR A 2 -14.09 22.04 13.90
C THR A 2 -13.52 23.15 13.02
N LEU A 3 -12.65 22.79 12.08
CA LEU A 3 -12.04 23.72 11.12
C LEU A 3 -12.28 23.21 9.70
N THR A 4 -12.61 24.12 8.79
CA THR A 4 -12.80 23.80 7.37
C THR A 4 -11.79 24.60 6.55
N PRO A 5 -10.80 23.96 5.90
CA PRO A 5 -9.88 24.66 5.01
C PRO A 5 -10.63 25.19 3.76
N PRO A 6 -10.22 26.33 3.18
CA PRO A 6 -10.79 26.81 1.92
C PRO A 6 -10.73 25.74 0.82
N GLY A 7 -11.88 25.35 0.26
CA GLY A 7 -11.97 24.31 -0.77
C GLY A 7 -11.79 22.87 -0.27
N GLY A 8 -11.66 22.64 1.04
CA GLY A 8 -11.46 21.32 1.65
C GLY A 8 -12.66 20.82 2.44
N ALA A 9 -12.53 19.59 2.95
CA ALA A 9 -13.50 18.97 3.85
C ALA A 9 -13.29 19.42 5.32
N PRO A 10 -14.34 19.43 6.16
CA PRO A 10 -14.21 19.77 7.58
C PRO A 10 -13.35 18.74 8.33
N LEU A 11 -12.56 19.25 9.27
CA LEU A 11 -11.73 18.49 10.20
C LEU A 11 -12.19 18.79 11.63
N GLU A 12 -12.43 17.75 12.42
CA GLU A 12 -12.75 17.87 13.85
C GLU A 12 -11.51 17.52 14.68
N PHE A 13 -11.26 18.34 15.71
CA PHE A 13 -10.11 18.22 16.60
C PHE A 13 -10.61 18.05 18.03
N GLY A 14 -10.22 16.93 18.64
CA GLY A 14 -10.45 16.61 20.05
C GLY A 14 -9.21 16.91 20.88
N PHE A 15 -9.33 17.80 21.86
CA PHE A 15 -8.27 18.16 22.79
C PHE A 15 -8.56 17.60 24.18
N ALA A 16 -7.53 17.15 24.90
CA ALA A 16 -7.64 16.81 26.31
C ALA A 16 -7.62 18.06 27.20
N ALA A 17 -7.89 17.90 28.50
CA ALA A 17 -7.93 19.00 29.48
C ALA A 17 -6.58 19.71 29.65
N ASP A 18 -5.48 19.03 29.30
CA ASP A 18 -4.12 19.55 29.24
C ASP A 18 -3.85 20.39 27.96
N GLY A 19 -4.84 20.53 27.09
CA GLY A 19 -4.75 21.28 25.84
C GLY A 19 -4.09 20.52 24.70
N TRP A 20 -3.64 19.28 24.90
CA TRP A 20 -3.01 18.48 23.85
C TRP A 20 -4.05 17.87 22.91
N LEU A 21 -3.74 17.86 21.61
CA LEU A 21 -4.56 17.20 20.60
C LEU A 21 -4.53 15.68 20.84
N ARG A 22 -5.68 15.05 21.01
CA ARG A 22 -5.79 13.60 21.21
C ARG A 22 -6.45 12.90 20.03
N GLU A 23 -7.24 13.64 19.26
CA GLU A 23 -8.06 13.05 18.22
C GLU A 23 -8.22 14.03 17.06
N LEU A 24 -8.10 13.52 15.83
CA LEU A 24 -8.59 14.17 14.63
C LEU A 24 -9.69 13.30 14.01
N ARG A 25 -10.75 13.91 13.50
CA ARG A 25 -11.74 13.22 12.66
C ARG A 25 -11.90 13.95 11.33
N SER A 26 -11.91 13.21 10.24
CA SER A 26 -12.17 13.72 8.90
C SER A 26 -13.21 12.85 8.18
N GLN A 27 -13.85 13.43 7.17
CA GLN A 27 -14.72 12.68 6.26
C GLN A 27 -14.03 12.52 4.90
N ILE A 28 -13.78 11.28 4.48
CA ILE A 28 -13.23 10.95 3.17
C ILE A 28 -14.18 9.96 2.50
N GLU A 29 -14.73 10.33 1.34
CA GLU A 29 -15.63 9.47 0.55
C GLU A 29 -16.79 8.88 1.37
N GLY A 30 -17.38 9.67 2.26
CA GLY A 30 -18.50 9.26 3.12
C GLY A 30 -18.10 8.41 4.34
N ARG A 31 -16.80 8.26 4.61
CA ARG A 31 -16.27 7.53 5.78
C ARG A 31 -15.67 8.50 6.78
N THR A 32 -15.89 8.22 8.06
CA THR A 32 -15.22 8.93 9.15
C THR A 32 -13.88 8.27 9.42
N ILE A 33 -12.80 9.00 9.22
CA ILE A 33 -11.46 8.57 9.64
C ILE A 33 -11.15 9.24 10.97
N THR A 34 -10.90 8.44 12.00
CA THR A 34 -10.50 8.91 13.33
C THR A 34 -9.03 8.59 13.56
N THR A 35 -8.20 9.62 13.74
CA THR A 35 -6.80 9.47 14.14
C THR A 35 -6.64 9.85 15.60
N ARG A 36 -6.23 8.90 16.44
CA ARG A 36 -5.89 9.14 17.85
C ARG A 36 -4.38 9.31 17.99
N LEU A 37 -3.96 10.35 18.72
CA LEU A 37 -2.57 10.59 19.06
C LEU A 37 -2.34 10.27 20.54
N GLU A 38 -1.43 9.35 20.79
CA GLU A 38 -1.19 8.72 22.08
C GLU A 38 0.33 8.75 22.40
N ASP A 39 0.66 8.40 23.65
CA ASP A 39 2.04 8.29 24.14
C ASP A 39 2.89 9.55 23.85
N TYR A 40 2.49 10.67 24.45
CA TYR A 40 3.21 11.92 24.26
C TYR A 40 4.50 11.91 25.08
N ARG A 41 5.61 12.25 24.41
CA ARG A 41 6.94 12.31 25.01
C ARG A 41 7.62 13.63 24.66
N ALA A 42 8.46 14.10 25.58
CA ALA A 42 9.27 15.29 25.35
C ALA A 42 10.46 14.96 24.44
N VAL A 43 10.58 15.66 23.31
CA VAL A 43 11.71 15.58 22.37
C VAL A 43 12.14 17.01 22.06
N ALA A 44 13.38 17.37 22.41
CA ALA A 44 13.92 18.72 22.21
C ALA A 44 12.99 19.86 22.71
N GLY A 45 12.30 19.64 23.84
CA GLY A 45 11.36 20.62 24.42
C GLY A 45 9.95 20.63 23.80
N LEU A 46 9.70 19.84 22.75
CA LEU A 46 8.38 19.64 22.15
C LEU A 46 7.72 18.39 22.74
N GLN A 47 6.41 18.43 22.97
CA GLN A 47 5.63 17.25 23.31
C GLN A 47 5.07 16.64 22.02
N LEU A 48 5.57 15.46 21.65
CA LEU A 48 5.23 14.79 20.39
C LEU A 48 4.59 13.43 20.67
N PRO A 49 3.58 13.01 19.90
CA PRO A 49 2.97 11.69 20.04
C PRO A 49 3.89 10.60 19.47
N PHE A 50 4.14 9.55 20.25
CA PHE A 50 4.91 8.39 19.82
C PHE A 50 4.04 7.25 19.31
N ARG A 51 2.71 7.38 19.42
CA ARG A 51 1.75 6.40 18.92
C ARG A 51 0.58 7.08 18.22
N LEU A 52 0.27 6.65 17.00
CA LEU A 52 -0.91 7.05 16.26
C LEU A 52 -1.77 5.82 15.99
N VAL A 53 -3.08 5.94 16.23
CA VAL A 53 -4.06 4.90 15.88
C VAL A 53 -5.04 5.49 14.89
N VAL A 54 -5.09 4.95 13.67
CA VAL A 54 -6.00 5.40 12.61
C VAL A 54 -7.10 4.36 12.45
N ASP A 55 -8.33 4.80 12.65
CA ASP A 55 -9.55 4.00 12.58
C ASP A 55 -10.47 4.56 11.49
N GLU A 56 -10.70 3.77 10.45
CA GLU A 56 -11.56 4.13 9.32
C GLU A 56 -12.98 3.54 9.43
N GLY A 57 -13.34 2.99 10.60
CA GLY A 57 -14.63 2.35 10.88
C GLY A 57 -14.74 0.89 10.47
N ASP A 58 -13.70 0.34 9.84
CA ASP A 58 -13.54 -1.09 9.55
C ASP A 58 -12.37 -1.63 10.39
N PRO A 59 -12.57 -2.61 11.27
CA PRO A 59 -11.50 -3.18 12.09
C PRO A 59 -10.31 -3.73 11.28
N ARG A 60 -10.53 -4.10 10.01
CA ARG A 60 -9.47 -4.55 9.09
C ARG A 60 -8.57 -3.41 8.59
N LEU A 61 -9.02 -2.16 8.71
CA LEU A 61 -8.28 -0.95 8.36
C LEU A 61 -7.72 -0.22 9.59
N LEU A 62 -7.94 -0.76 10.79
CA LEU A 62 -7.36 -0.22 12.00
C LEU A 62 -5.84 -0.34 11.89
N SER A 63 -5.15 0.78 11.80
CA SER A 63 -3.70 0.84 11.69
C SER A 63 -3.10 1.58 12.89
N GLU A 64 -1.94 1.09 13.32
CA GLU A 64 -1.18 1.69 14.41
C GLU A 64 0.24 2.00 13.92
N VAL A 65 0.68 3.22 14.17
CA VAL A 65 2.05 3.67 13.92
C VAL A 65 2.70 3.97 15.26
N GLN A 66 3.83 3.34 15.54
CA GLN A 66 4.66 3.62 16.70
C GLN A 66 6.02 4.17 16.23
N TRP A 67 6.37 5.35 16.72
CA TRP A 67 7.68 5.93 16.44
C TRP A 67 8.70 5.34 17.41
N ALA A 68 9.71 4.64 16.88
CA ALA A 68 10.81 4.11 17.69
C ALA A 68 11.75 5.24 18.16
N GLU A 69 12.04 6.18 17.26
CA GLU A 69 12.91 7.32 17.50
C GLU A 69 12.33 8.56 16.80
N VAL A 70 12.39 9.70 17.49
CA VAL A 70 12.03 11.01 16.93
C VAL A 70 13.10 11.99 17.35
N SER A 71 13.66 12.70 16.37
CA SER A 71 14.64 13.76 16.57
C SER A 71 14.16 15.06 15.94
N VAL A 72 14.35 16.17 16.63
CA VAL A 72 14.14 17.51 16.06
C VAL A 72 15.49 17.98 15.54
N LEU A 73 15.55 18.26 14.24
CA LEU A 73 16.73 18.78 13.57
C LEU A 73 16.56 20.28 13.31
N ASP A 74 17.65 21.02 13.45
CA ASP A 74 17.73 22.41 13.01
C ASP A 74 17.87 22.43 11.48
N ASP A 75 17.38 23.49 10.82
CA ASP A 75 17.39 23.62 9.36
C ASP A 75 18.80 23.49 8.75
N ASP A 76 19.83 23.94 9.47
CA ASP A 76 21.24 23.86 9.04
C ASP A 76 21.82 22.43 9.08
N LYS A 77 21.10 21.48 9.70
CA LYS A 77 21.47 20.06 9.78
C LYS A 77 20.74 19.18 8.79
N LEU A 78 19.76 19.70 8.04
CA LEU A 78 19.10 18.98 6.95
C LEU A 78 19.89 19.19 5.65
N ALA A 79 20.50 18.13 5.13
CA ALA A 79 21.09 18.18 3.80
C ALA A 79 20.01 17.93 2.74
N ALA A 80 20.17 18.49 1.55
CA ALA A 80 19.20 18.30 0.44
C ALA A 80 18.99 16.81 0.09
N GLN A 81 20.00 15.97 0.33
CA GLN A 81 19.93 14.51 0.16
C GLN A 81 18.98 13.83 1.15
N ASP A 82 18.77 14.40 2.35
CA ASP A 82 17.86 13.84 3.37
C ASP A 82 16.39 14.09 2.99
N LEU A 83 16.15 15.05 2.08
CA LEU A 83 14.85 15.38 1.50
C LEU A 83 14.69 14.85 0.07
N ALA A 84 15.75 14.26 -0.50
CA ALA A 84 15.68 13.71 -1.84
C ALA A 84 14.74 12.51 -1.84
N ALA A 85 13.94 12.37 -2.91
CA ALA A 85 13.09 11.20 -3.05
C ALA A 85 13.95 9.93 -2.96
N PRO A 86 13.55 8.92 -2.15
CA PRO A 86 14.29 7.68 -2.10
C PRO A 86 14.37 7.10 -3.50
N THR A 87 15.54 6.61 -3.88
CA THR A 87 15.65 5.87 -5.13
C THR A 87 14.96 4.54 -4.91
N ALA A 88 13.78 4.35 -5.49
CA ALA A 88 13.11 3.06 -5.46
C ALA A 88 13.97 2.05 -6.24
N SER A 89 14.69 1.19 -5.54
CA SER A 89 15.28 -0.01 -6.13
C SER A 89 14.19 -1.08 -6.18
N ILE A 90 13.53 -1.18 -7.32
CA ILE A 90 12.86 -2.44 -7.66
C ILE A 90 13.99 -3.35 -8.13
N ASP A 91 14.24 -4.44 -7.41
CA ASP A 91 15.26 -5.42 -7.77
C ASP A 91 14.79 -6.25 -8.98
N PHE A 92 14.84 -5.62 -10.14
CA PHE A 92 14.69 -6.29 -11.43
C PHE A 92 16.05 -6.45 -12.10
N ARG A 93 16.18 -7.48 -12.92
CA ARG A 93 17.34 -7.69 -13.78
C ARG A 93 16.92 -8.18 -15.15
N PHE A 94 17.72 -7.81 -16.14
CA PHE A 94 17.77 -8.48 -17.42
C PHE A 94 18.96 -9.43 -17.37
N THR A 95 18.74 -10.74 -17.40
CA THR A 95 19.79 -11.75 -17.20
C THR A 95 20.87 -11.72 -18.28
N ASP A 96 20.57 -11.13 -19.44
CA ASP A 96 21.47 -10.90 -20.57
C ASP A 96 21.83 -9.41 -20.78
N GLY A 97 21.30 -8.52 -19.94
CA GLY A 97 21.49 -7.07 -20.04
C GLY A 97 20.81 -6.43 -21.24
N GLN A 98 19.92 -7.13 -21.94
CA GLN A 98 19.21 -6.63 -23.12
C GLN A 98 17.72 -6.41 -22.83
N PRO A 99 17.05 -5.48 -23.53
CA PRO A 99 15.60 -5.39 -23.51
C PRO A 99 14.96 -6.72 -23.93
N VAL A 100 13.84 -7.07 -23.28
CA VAL A 100 13.03 -8.25 -23.64
C VAL A 100 11.93 -7.83 -24.60
N ASP A 101 11.87 -8.50 -25.75
CA ASP A 101 10.67 -8.49 -26.57
C ASP A 101 9.59 -9.35 -25.89
N LEU A 102 8.49 -8.71 -25.50
CA LEU A 102 7.39 -9.36 -24.79
C LEU A 102 6.28 -9.77 -25.76
N PRO A 103 6.21 -11.05 -26.19
CA PRO A 103 5.07 -11.52 -26.97
C PRO A 103 3.81 -11.44 -26.11
N PHE A 104 2.73 -10.92 -26.69
CA PHE A 104 1.45 -10.80 -26.02
C PHE A 104 0.32 -11.32 -26.89
N GLU A 105 -0.73 -11.78 -26.23
CA GLU A 105 -2.00 -12.13 -26.85
C GLU A 105 -2.98 -10.98 -26.63
N LEU A 106 -3.55 -10.44 -27.71
CA LEU A 106 -4.62 -9.45 -27.62
C LEU A 106 -5.97 -10.17 -27.64
N ILE A 107 -6.63 -10.23 -26.48
CA ILE A 107 -7.93 -10.90 -26.32
C ILE A 107 -8.92 -9.88 -25.77
N ASN A 108 -10.05 -9.66 -26.45
CA ASN A 108 -11.07 -8.68 -26.04
C ASN A 108 -10.48 -7.29 -25.74
N ASN A 109 -9.53 -6.83 -26.56
CA ASN A 109 -8.80 -5.57 -26.40
C ASN A 109 -7.95 -5.45 -25.12
N HIS A 110 -7.60 -6.59 -24.52
CA HIS A 110 -6.72 -6.68 -23.37
C HIS A 110 -5.43 -7.41 -23.73
N ILE A 111 -4.31 -6.89 -23.23
CA ILE A 111 -2.97 -7.44 -23.46
C ILE A 111 -2.71 -8.52 -22.41
N TYR A 112 -2.52 -9.76 -22.86
CA TYR A 112 -2.14 -10.86 -22.00
C TYR A 112 -0.71 -11.28 -22.27
N VAL A 113 0.07 -11.44 -21.21
CA VAL A 113 1.48 -11.81 -21.27
C VAL A 113 1.69 -13.14 -20.56
N GLN A 114 2.58 -13.97 -21.11
CA GLN A 114 3.00 -15.20 -20.45
C GLN A 114 4.17 -14.87 -19.51
N VAL A 115 4.03 -15.26 -18.26
CA VAL A 115 5.03 -15.08 -17.21
C VAL A 115 5.28 -16.42 -16.53
N GLU A 116 6.37 -16.48 -15.77
CA GLU A 116 6.59 -17.54 -14.81
C GLU A 116 6.65 -16.95 -13.40
N VAL A 117 5.94 -17.58 -12.46
CA VAL A 117 6.04 -17.25 -11.03
C VAL A 117 6.58 -18.49 -10.34
N ASN A 118 7.74 -18.37 -9.67
CA ASN A 118 8.47 -19.49 -9.08
C ASN A 118 8.62 -20.68 -10.06
N GLY A 119 8.95 -20.38 -11.32
CA GLY A 119 9.12 -21.37 -12.40
C GLY A 119 7.82 -21.98 -12.96
N GLN A 120 6.65 -21.55 -12.49
CA GLN A 120 5.36 -22.05 -12.98
C GLN A 120 4.71 -21.07 -13.96
N PRO A 121 4.25 -21.52 -15.14
CA PRO A 121 3.68 -20.64 -16.14
C PRO A 121 2.32 -20.07 -15.72
N LEU A 122 2.15 -18.77 -15.91
CA LEU A 122 0.91 -18.05 -15.66
C LEU A 122 0.69 -17.04 -16.79
N ARG A 123 -0.57 -16.88 -17.19
CA ARG A 123 -0.98 -15.79 -18.08
C ARG A 123 -1.52 -14.65 -17.22
N LEU A 124 -0.95 -13.46 -17.39
CA LEU A 124 -1.38 -12.26 -16.68
C LEU A 124 -1.94 -11.23 -17.66
N LEU A 125 -2.93 -10.47 -17.19
CA LEU A 125 -3.37 -9.24 -17.83
C LEU A 125 -2.34 -8.14 -17.56
N PHE A 126 -1.90 -7.45 -18.59
CA PHE A 126 -1.04 -6.29 -18.46
C PHE A 126 -1.89 -5.02 -18.30
N ASP A 127 -1.94 -4.48 -17.08
CA ASP A 127 -2.73 -3.29 -16.72
C ASP A 127 -1.81 -2.20 -16.17
N THR A 128 -1.66 -1.11 -16.93
CA THR A 128 -0.81 0.03 -16.54
C THR A 128 -1.34 0.80 -15.33
N GLY A 129 -2.62 0.64 -14.99
CA GLY A 129 -3.24 1.21 -13.80
C GLY A 129 -3.38 0.22 -12.64
N GLY A 130 -2.92 -1.02 -12.84
CA GLY A 130 -3.10 -2.12 -11.90
C GLY A 130 -1.95 -2.30 -10.92
N VAL A 131 -2.08 -3.34 -10.11
CA VAL A 131 -1.04 -3.87 -9.22
C VAL A 131 -0.77 -5.34 -9.59
N ASN A 132 0.34 -5.90 -9.12
CA ASN A 132 0.57 -7.34 -9.20
C ASN A 132 -0.54 -8.06 -8.41
N LEU A 133 -1.47 -8.68 -9.12
CA LEU A 133 -2.68 -9.26 -8.54
C LEU A 133 -2.85 -10.72 -8.95
N LEU A 134 -3.19 -11.56 -7.99
CA LEU A 134 -3.60 -12.94 -8.18
C LEU A 134 -5.02 -13.14 -7.62
N THR A 135 -5.78 -14.03 -8.26
CA THR A 135 -6.98 -14.58 -7.63
C THR A 135 -6.55 -15.61 -6.56
N PRO A 136 -7.40 -15.90 -5.54
CA PRO A 136 -7.09 -16.94 -4.56
C PRO A 136 -6.73 -18.29 -5.20
N LYS A 137 -7.45 -18.67 -6.26
CA LYS A 137 -7.18 -19.90 -7.03
C LYS A 137 -5.81 -19.87 -7.74
N ALA A 138 -5.39 -18.72 -8.27
CA ALA A 138 -4.09 -18.60 -8.90
C ALA A 138 -2.95 -18.67 -7.87
N ALA A 139 -3.10 -18.02 -6.71
CA ALA A 139 -2.14 -18.10 -5.61
C ALA A 139 -2.01 -19.55 -5.09
N GLU A 140 -3.14 -20.24 -4.87
CA GLU A 140 -3.16 -21.65 -4.46
C GLU A 140 -2.47 -22.56 -5.48
N ARG A 141 -2.75 -22.37 -6.79
CA ARG A 141 -2.11 -23.13 -7.86
C ARG A 141 -0.59 -22.96 -7.86
N LEU A 142 -0.11 -21.75 -7.56
CA LEU A 142 1.30 -21.43 -7.47
C LEU A 142 1.94 -21.90 -6.14
N GLY A 143 1.16 -22.41 -5.19
CA GLY A 143 1.64 -22.80 -3.87
C GLY A 143 2.00 -21.60 -2.98
N LEU A 144 1.51 -20.40 -3.31
CA LEU A 144 1.81 -19.20 -2.55
C LEU A 144 0.88 -19.08 -1.34
N SER A 145 1.47 -18.89 -0.16
CA SER A 145 0.71 -18.63 1.06
C SER A 145 0.27 -17.18 1.08
N SER A 146 -1.05 -16.95 1.03
CA SER A 146 -1.64 -15.63 1.22
C SER A 146 -1.78 -15.32 2.71
N SER A 147 -1.37 -14.13 3.12
CA SER A 147 -1.48 -13.64 4.50
C SER A 147 -2.05 -12.22 4.56
N GLY A 148 -2.65 -11.85 5.68
CA GLY A 148 -3.35 -10.57 5.83
C GLY A 148 -4.80 -10.61 5.35
N GLN A 149 -5.63 -9.76 5.96
CA GLN A 149 -7.02 -9.52 5.60
C GLN A 149 -7.24 -8.01 5.63
N LEU A 150 -6.51 -7.27 4.80
CA LEU A 150 -6.74 -5.84 4.65
C LEU A 150 -8.02 -5.64 3.85
N ALA A 151 -8.87 -4.69 4.23
CA ALA A 151 -9.98 -4.32 3.38
C ALA A 151 -9.44 -3.45 2.23
N ALA A 152 -9.45 -3.94 0.99
CA ALA A 152 -9.30 -3.03 -0.16
C ALA A 152 -10.67 -2.71 -0.75
N ARG A 153 -10.87 -1.45 -1.12
CA ARG A 153 -11.96 -1.02 -1.99
C ARG A 153 -11.36 -0.54 -3.31
N GLY A 154 -11.75 -1.19 -4.41
CA GLY A 154 -11.60 -0.66 -5.77
C GLY A 154 -12.78 0.24 -6.14
N VAL A 155 -13.05 0.41 -7.44
CA VAL A 155 -14.16 1.21 -8.03
C VAL A 155 -15.57 0.66 -7.69
N GLY A 156 -15.71 -0.19 -6.68
CA GLY A 156 -16.96 -0.79 -6.23
C GLY A 156 -17.25 -0.57 -4.74
N GLU A 157 -18.53 -0.58 -4.36
CA GLU A 157 -19.01 -0.16 -3.03
C GLU A 157 -18.68 -1.13 -1.87
N LYS A 158 -18.17 -2.34 -2.15
CA LYS A 158 -17.88 -3.36 -1.11
C LYS A 158 -16.39 -3.54 -0.87
N ALA A 159 -15.99 -3.43 0.40
CA ALA A 159 -14.67 -3.85 0.86
C ALA A 159 -14.50 -5.36 0.66
N GLN A 160 -13.47 -5.75 -0.09
CA GLN A 160 -13.06 -7.14 -0.24
C GLN A 160 -11.86 -7.42 0.66
N ASP A 161 -11.79 -8.63 1.21
CA ASP A 161 -10.60 -9.09 1.92
C ASP A 161 -9.46 -9.23 0.90
N VAL A 162 -8.38 -8.53 1.19
CA VAL A 162 -7.14 -8.57 0.42
C VAL A 162 -6.08 -9.24 1.25
N GLY A 163 -5.61 -10.35 0.71
CA GLY A 163 -4.40 -11.01 1.17
C GLY A 163 -3.18 -10.55 0.39
N PHE A 164 -2.02 -10.91 0.90
CA PHE A 164 -0.72 -10.65 0.30
C PHE A 164 0.04 -11.96 0.20
N ALA A 165 0.61 -12.21 -0.98
CA ALA A 165 1.46 -13.35 -1.23
C ALA A 165 2.79 -12.85 -1.80
N GLN A 166 3.90 -13.24 -1.19
CA GLN A 166 5.22 -12.98 -1.73
C GLN A 166 5.70 -14.20 -2.50
N ALA A 167 6.03 -14.03 -3.77
CA ALA A 167 6.71 -15.06 -4.55
C ALA A 167 8.23 -14.93 -4.38
N GLU A 168 8.99 -15.93 -4.78
CA GLU A 168 10.45 -15.86 -4.81
C GLU A 168 10.93 -15.13 -6.07
N GLN A 169 10.26 -15.37 -7.20
CA GLN A 169 10.61 -14.78 -8.49
C GLN A 169 9.39 -14.64 -9.40
N LEU A 170 9.34 -13.54 -10.16
CA LEU A 170 8.56 -13.43 -11.40
C LEU A 170 9.52 -13.28 -12.58
N ARG A 171 9.27 -14.01 -13.67
CA ARG A 171 10.10 -14.00 -14.88
C ARG A 171 9.28 -13.80 -16.14
N ILE A 172 9.82 -13.00 -17.05
CA ILE A 172 9.30 -12.76 -18.40
C ILE A 172 10.47 -12.78 -19.38
N GLY A 173 10.68 -13.89 -20.08
CA GLY A 173 11.90 -14.05 -20.89
C GLY A 173 13.16 -13.92 -20.04
N THR A 174 14.04 -12.97 -20.35
CA THR A 174 15.26 -12.65 -19.56
C THR A 174 15.04 -11.57 -18.50
N PHE A 175 13.84 -11.00 -18.40
CA PHE A 175 13.46 -10.08 -17.33
C PHE A 175 13.06 -10.89 -16.10
N GLU A 176 13.68 -10.59 -14.96
CA GLU A 176 13.39 -11.21 -13.67
C GLU A 176 13.14 -10.13 -12.62
N LEU A 177 12.15 -10.36 -11.77
CA LEU A 177 11.83 -9.57 -10.59
C LEU A 177 11.94 -10.48 -9.38
N ASP A 178 12.81 -10.11 -8.44
CA ASP A 178 12.99 -10.88 -7.21
C ASP A 178 11.97 -10.46 -6.15
N GLN A 179 11.49 -11.46 -5.40
CA GLN A 179 10.60 -11.29 -4.27
C GLN A 179 9.33 -10.42 -4.50
N PRO A 180 8.63 -10.53 -5.65
CA PRO A 180 7.48 -9.68 -5.92
C PRO A 180 6.35 -9.94 -4.94
N LEU A 181 5.75 -8.84 -4.46
CA LEU A 181 4.52 -8.86 -3.68
C LEU A 181 3.31 -8.90 -4.62
N PHE A 182 2.42 -9.86 -4.38
CA PHE A 182 1.12 -9.95 -5.04
C PHE A 182 0.00 -9.65 -4.06
N TYR A 183 -0.95 -8.83 -4.50
CA TYR A 183 -2.27 -8.72 -3.89
C TYR A 183 -3.08 -9.96 -4.26
N VAL A 184 -3.76 -10.57 -3.30
CA VAL A 184 -4.62 -11.72 -3.50
C VAL A 184 -6.05 -11.29 -3.25
N ILE A 185 -6.83 -11.15 -4.32
CA ILE A 185 -8.18 -10.57 -4.30
C ILE A 185 -9.16 -11.50 -5.03
N ASP A 186 -10.30 -11.78 -4.40
CA ASP A 186 -11.40 -12.48 -5.07
C ASP A 186 -12.22 -11.50 -5.93
N LEU A 187 -11.91 -11.49 -7.22
CA LEU A 187 -12.60 -10.66 -8.21
C LEU A 187 -14.04 -11.12 -8.51
N GLY A 188 -14.52 -12.19 -7.87
CA GLY A 188 -15.79 -12.82 -8.19
C GLY A 188 -15.76 -13.55 -9.54
N PRO A 189 -16.93 -13.99 -10.04
CA PRO A 189 -17.01 -14.67 -11.33
C PRO A 189 -16.65 -13.70 -12.47
N MET A 190 -15.46 -13.89 -13.05
CA MET A 190 -15.09 -13.27 -14.33
C MET A 190 -15.94 -13.93 -15.42
N MET A 191 -16.85 -13.20 -16.06
CA MET A 191 -17.57 -13.69 -17.24
C MET A 191 -16.55 -13.86 -18.37
N GLY A 192 -16.28 -15.11 -18.73
CA GLY A 192 -15.48 -15.48 -19.90
C GLY A 192 -16.29 -15.42 -21.20
#